data_AF-A0A0M4EN65-F1
#
_entry.id   AF-A0A0M4EN65-F1
#
_cell.length_a   1.000
_cell.length_b   1.000
_cell.length_c   1.000
_cell.angle_alpha   90.00
_cell.angle_beta   90.00
_cell.angle_gamma   90.00
#
_symmetry.space_group_name_H-M   'P 1'
#
loop_
_entity.id
_entity.type
_entity.pdbx_description
1 polymer ?
#
loop_
_entity_poly.entity_id
_entity_poly.type
_entity_poly.pdbx_seq_one_letter_code
_entity_poly.pdbx_strand_id
1 'polypeptide(L)'
;MWFFLFVLSVAVNCSFTIYFACYCVMIEGFTLLYVLGLIEAVVFCGLGWILTCTSVLHACMNLTTNEMFNYKRYPYLRDKRGRYQNPFSRGPILNLLEFFVCLPDRGDDNDLLLEDNI
;
A
#
# COMPACT_ATOMS: atom_id res chain seq x y z
N MET A 1 -8.43 -1.85 1.30
CA MET A 1 -8.08 -3.28 1.42
C MET A 1 -8.07 -4.05 0.09
N TRP A 2 -9.17 -4.13 -0.67
CA TRP A 2 -9.28 -5.00 -1.86
C TRP A 2 -8.22 -4.77 -2.95
N PHE A 3 -7.95 -3.51 -3.30
CA PHE A 3 -6.90 -3.18 -4.28
C PHE A 3 -5.52 -3.68 -3.83
N PHE A 4 -5.18 -3.49 -2.55
CA PHE A 4 -3.92 -3.98 -1.99
C PHE A 4 -3.81 -5.50 -2.11
N LEU A 5 -4.86 -6.24 -1.74
CA LEU A 5 -4.89 -7.71 -1.85
C LEU A 5 -4.74 -8.18 -3.30
N PHE A 6 -5.40 -7.49 -4.24
CA PHE A 6 -5.27 -7.76 -5.66
C PHE A 6 -3.82 -7.58 -6.14
N VAL A 7 -3.22 -6.42 -5.90
CA VAL A 7 -1.85 -6.11 -6.33
C VAL A 7 -0.84 -7.05 -5.67
N LEU A 8 -1.01 -7.34 -4.38
CA LEU A 8 -0.16 -8.30 -3.66
C LEU A 8 -0.26 -9.70 -4.29
N SER A 9 -1.48 -10.16 -4.61
CA SER A 9 -1.67 -11.47 -5.25
C SER A 9 -0.99 -11.55 -6.62
N VAL A 10 -1.05 -10.48 -7.41
CA VAL A 10 -0.37 -10.39 -8.71
C VAL A 10 1.15 -10.43 -8.52
N ALA A 11 1.69 -9.64 -7.59
CA ALA A 11 3.14 -9.62 -7.31
C ALA A 11 3.67 -10.99 -6.86
N VAL A 12 2.93 -11.69 -5.99
CA VAL A 12 3.27 -13.03 -5.52
C VAL A 12 3.20 -14.05 -6.67
N ASN A 13 2.14 -14.04 -7.47
CA ASN A 13 2.01 -14.93 -8.63
C ASN A 13 3.12 -14.70 -9.66
N CYS A 14 3.44 -13.44 -9.99
CA CYS A 14 4.54 -13.14 -10.91
C CYS A 14 5.90 -13.59 -10.36
N SER A 15 6.10 -13.53 -9.04
CA SER A 15 7.32 -14.05 -8.40
C SER A 15 7.46 -15.56 -8.58
N PHE A 16 6.36 -16.31 -8.43
CA PHE A 16 6.33 -17.75 -8.73
C PHE A 16 6.56 -18.03 -10.21
N THR A 17 5.94 -17.27 -11.12
CA THR A 17 6.13 -17.43 -12.56
C THR A 17 7.58 -17.22 -12.97
N ILE A 18 8.28 -16.22 -12.41
CA ILE A 18 9.71 -16.00 -12.66
C ILE A 18 10.53 -17.21 -12.20
N TYR A 19 10.25 -17.73 -11.00
CA TYR A 19 10.96 -18.89 -10.47
C TYR A 19 10.81 -20.12 -11.38
N PHE A 20 9.58 -20.45 -11.80
CA PHE A 20 9.33 -21.57 -12.71
C PHE A 20 9.93 -21.34 -14.10
N ALA A 21 9.81 -20.13 -14.66
CA ALA A 21 10.36 -19.81 -15.97
C ALA A 21 11.90 -19.95 -15.97
N CYS A 22 12.59 -19.47 -14.94
CA CYS A 22 14.03 -19.65 -14.78
C CYS A 22 14.40 -21.13 -14.65
N TYR A 23 13.63 -21.91 -13.89
CA TYR A 23 13.86 -23.35 -13.72
C TYR A 23 13.69 -24.11 -15.05
N CYS A 24 12.65 -23.83 -15.83
CA CYS A 24 12.44 -24.44 -17.14
C CYS A 24 13.56 -24.08 -18.13
N VAL A 25 14.03 -22.83 -18.13
CA VAL A 25 15.15 -22.40 -18.98
C VAL A 25 16.45 -23.15 -18.63
N MET A 26 16.68 -23.45 -17.35
CA MET A 26 17.87 -24.21 -16.93
C MET A 26 17.84 -25.67 -17.39
N ILE A 27 16.67 -26.30 -17.47
CA ILE A 27 16.53 -27.72 -17.82
C ILE A 27 16.41 -27.92 -19.33
N GLU A 28 15.51 -27.17 -19.97
CA GLU A 28 15.14 -27.38 -21.37
C GLU A 28 15.89 -26.44 -22.32
N GLY A 29 16.57 -25.42 -21.78
CA GLY A 29 17.27 -24.40 -22.56
C GLY A 29 16.38 -23.22 -22.95
N PHE A 30 16.88 -22.39 -23.87
CA PHE A 30 16.24 -21.14 -24.26
C PHE A 30 15.14 -21.35 -25.30
N THR A 31 13.90 -21.51 -24.84
CA THR A 31 12.71 -21.50 -25.69
C THR A 31 12.08 -20.10 -25.71
N LEU A 32 11.63 -19.65 -26.88
CA LEU A 32 11.07 -18.31 -27.09
C LEU A 32 9.91 -18.01 -26.12
N LEU A 33 9.05 -19.00 -25.87
CA LEU A 33 7.94 -18.90 -24.93
C LEU A 33 8.40 -18.60 -23.48
N TYR A 34 9.49 -19.23 -23.03
CA TYR A 34 10.03 -18.99 -21.70
C TYR A 34 10.66 -17.60 -21.57
N VAL A 35 11.34 -17.14 -22.62
CA VAL A 35 11.94 -15.79 -22.64
C VAL A 35 10.86 -14.71 -22.62
N LEU A 36 9.81 -14.85 -23.44
CA LEU A 36 8.69 -13.91 -23.44
C LEU A 36 7.97 -13.88 -22.09
N GLY A 37 7.65 -15.05 -21.53
CA GLY A 37 7.02 -15.16 -20.21
C GLY A 37 7.88 -14.58 -19.08
N LEU A 38 9.21 -14.74 -19.16
CA LEU A 38 10.14 -14.16 -18.19
C LEU A 38 10.16 -12.63 -18.27
N ILE A 39 10.20 -12.05 -19.47
CA ILE A 39 10.17 -10.59 -19.67
C ILE A 39 8.86 -10.02 -19.12
N GLU A 40 7.73 -10.61 -19.51
CA GLU A 40 6.41 -10.20 -19.02
C GLU A 40 6.34 -10.27 -17.49
N ALA A 41 6.71 -11.43 -16.92
CA ALA A 41 6.63 -11.64 -15.48
C ALA A 41 7.55 -10.69 -14.70
N VAL A 42 8.74 -10.37 -15.20
CA VAL A 42 9.65 -9.40 -14.57
C VAL A 42 9.06 -7.99 -14.54
N VAL A 43 8.45 -7.54 -15.65
CA VAL A 43 7.82 -6.21 -15.72
C VAL A 43 6.66 -6.11 -14.74
N PHE A 44 5.73 -7.07 -14.76
CA PHE A 44 4.57 -7.06 -13.86
C PHE A 44 4.96 -7.31 -12.40
N CYS A 45 5.98 -8.13 -12.13
CA CYS A 45 6.50 -8.33 -10.78
C CYS A 45 7.08 -7.03 -10.21
N GLY A 46 7.92 -6.33 -10.98
CA GLY A 46 8.51 -5.06 -10.57
C GLY A 46 7.45 -4.00 -10.27
N LEU A 47 6.49 -3.80 -11.18
CA LEU A 47 5.38 -2.87 -10.98
C LEU A 47 4.48 -3.29 -9.79
N GLY A 48 4.19 -4.58 -9.66
CA GLY A 48 3.38 -5.14 -8.58
C GLY A 48 3.99 -4.90 -7.19
N TRP A 49 5.29 -5.17 -7.04
CA TRP A 49 5.99 -4.93 -5.77
C TRP A 49 6.09 -3.44 -5.43
N ILE A 50 6.35 -2.57 -6.41
CA ILE A 50 6.38 -1.11 -6.18
C ILE A 50 5.01 -0.64 -5.66
N LEU A 51 3.92 -1.04 -6.31
CA LEU A 51 2.56 -0.66 -5.91
C LEU A 51 2.16 -1.27 -4.56
N THR A 52 2.62 -2.48 -4.26
CA THR A 52 2.39 -3.12 -2.96
C THR A 52 3.08 -2.32 -1.85
N CYS A 53 4.36 -1.99 -2.03
CA CYS A 53 5.13 -1.23 -1.06
C CYS A 53 4.56 0.18 -0.85
N THR A 54 4.18 0.88 -1.91
CA THR A 54 3.54 2.20 -1.77
C THR A 54 2.20 2.10 -1.05
N SER A 55 1.39 1.08 -1.34
CA SER A 55 0.12 0.84 -0.64
C SER A 55 0.33 0.57 0.86
N VAL A 56 1.35 -0.20 1.23
CA VAL A 56 1.72 -0.44 2.63
C VAL A 56 2.16 0.86 3.31
N LEU A 57 2.98 1.68 2.64
CA LEU A 57 3.40 2.98 3.17
C LEU A 57 2.21 3.92 3.38
N HIS A 58 1.26 3.94 2.44
CA HIS A 58 0.02 4.68 2.58
C HIS A 58 -0.81 4.20 3.78
N ALA A 59 -0.92 2.89 3.98
CA ALA A 59 -1.58 2.31 5.14
C ALA A 59 -0.86 2.65 6.46
N CYS A 60 0.48 2.52 6.51
CA CYS A 60 1.29 2.88 7.68
C CYS A 60 1.17 4.35 8.07
N MET A 61 0.92 5.23 7.11
CA MET A 61 0.76 6.67 7.36
C MET A 61 -0.70 7.09 7.51
N ASN A 62 -1.67 6.17 7.33
CA ASN A 62 -3.10 6.47 7.25
C ASN A 62 -3.41 7.67 6.33
N LEU A 63 -2.79 7.71 5.14
CA LEU A 63 -2.92 8.81 4.20
C LEU A 63 -3.22 8.33 2.80
N THR A 64 -4.15 9.03 2.15
CA THR A 64 -4.48 8.77 0.76
C THR A 64 -3.39 9.29 -0.18
N THR A 65 -3.31 8.73 -1.39
CA THR A 65 -2.36 9.19 -2.42
C THR A 65 -2.54 10.67 -2.76
N ASN A 66 -3.78 11.15 -2.76
CA ASN A 66 -4.10 12.56 -2.99
C ASN A 66 -3.53 13.47 -1.90
N GLU A 67 -3.61 13.06 -0.63
CA GLU A 67 -3.07 13.82 0.49
C GLU A 67 -1.54 13.81 0.51
N MET A 68 -0.93 12.67 0.19
CA MET A 68 0.53 12.56 0.09
C MET A 68 1.09 13.43 -1.05
N PHE A 69 0.45 13.38 -2.23
CA PHE A 69 0.92 14.15 -3.40
C PHE A 69 0.65 15.65 -3.24
N ASN A 70 -0.48 16.00 -2.65
CA ASN A 70 -0.95 17.37 -2.58
C ASN A 70 -0.92 17.94 -1.15
N TYR A 71 0.03 17.47 -0.34
CA TYR A 71 0.17 17.85 1.06
C TYR A 71 0.30 19.36 1.27
N LYS A 72 0.87 20.09 0.30
CA LYS A 72 1.03 21.56 0.37
C LYS A 72 -0.29 22.32 0.33
N ARG A 73 -1.32 21.76 -0.32
CA ARG A 73 -2.65 22.39 -0.45
C ARG A 73 -3.45 22.26 0.83
N TYR A 74 -3.20 21.23 1.64
CA TYR A 74 -3.96 20.93 2.85
C TYR A 74 -3.30 21.56 4.08
N PRO A 75 -3.88 22.63 4.66
CA PRO A 75 -3.26 23.33 5.79
C PRO A 75 -3.21 22.48 7.04
N TYR A 76 -4.13 21.53 7.21
CA TYR A 76 -4.17 20.61 8.35
C TYR A 76 -3.02 19.59 8.37
N LEU A 77 -2.35 19.38 7.22
CA LEU A 77 -1.13 18.57 7.12
C LEU A 77 0.15 19.39 7.36
N ARG A 78 0.00 20.67 7.72
CA ARG A 78 1.11 21.60 7.97
C ARG A 78 1.00 22.23 9.36
N ASP A 79 2.09 22.14 10.10
CA ASP A 79 2.31 22.86 11.34
C ASP A 79 2.41 24.39 11.06
N LYS A 80 2.20 25.22 12.08
CA LYS A 80 2.34 26.69 12.03
C LYS A 80 3.75 27.14 11.60
N ARG A 81 4.73 26.25 11.73
CA ARG A 81 6.12 26.43 11.28
C ARG A 81 6.39 25.93 9.86
N GLY A 82 5.35 25.48 9.13
CA GLY A 82 5.44 24.96 7.78
C GLY A 82 5.97 23.52 7.66
N ARG A 83 6.17 22.82 8.80
CA ARG A 83 6.58 21.41 8.82
C ARG A 83 5.41 20.49 8.55
N TYR A 84 5.66 19.36 7.93
CA TYR A 84 4.64 18.33 7.73
C TYR A 84 4.25 17.71 9.08
N GLN A 85 2.94 17.66 9.36
CA GLN A 85 2.38 17.05 10.55
C GLN A 85 1.15 16.26 10.15
N ASN A 86 1.13 14.96 10.46
CA ASN A 86 0.00 14.11 10.16
C ASN A 86 -0.85 13.87 11.43
N PRO A 87 -2.01 14.53 11.59
CA PRO A 87 -2.86 14.36 12.76
C PRO A 87 -3.60 13.00 12.78
N PHE A 88 -3.67 12.31 11.63
CA PHE A 88 -4.36 11.02 11.49
C PHE A 88 -3.45 9.82 11.80
N SER A 89 -2.14 10.04 12.00
CA SER A 89 -1.23 8.95 12.33
C SER A 89 -1.26 8.63 13.82
N ARG A 90 -1.76 7.45 14.17
CA ARG A 90 -1.74 6.88 15.53
C ARG A 90 -0.49 6.02 15.79
N GLY A 91 0.42 5.95 14.80
CA GLY A 91 1.61 5.10 14.79
C GLY A 91 1.52 4.01 13.72
N PRO A 92 2.65 3.52 13.16
CA PRO A 92 2.65 2.69 11.97
C PRO A 92 1.90 1.37 12.14
N ILE A 93 2.00 0.73 13.32
CA ILE A 93 1.33 -0.55 13.60
C ILE A 93 -0.18 -0.35 13.78
N LEU A 94 -0.59 0.71 14.48
CA LEU A 94 -2.01 1.03 14.71
C LEU A 94 -2.72 1.41 13.40
N ASN A 95 -2.08 2.22 12.57
CA ASN A 95 -2.59 2.59 11.25
C ASN A 95 -2.71 1.36 10.34
N LEU A 96 -1.77 0.41 10.42
CA LEU A 96 -1.84 -0.84 9.67
C LEU A 96 -3.01 -1.72 10.15
N LEU A 97 -3.18 -1.85 11.47
CA LEU A 97 -4.31 -2.59 12.05
C LEU A 97 -5.64 -1.95 11.68
N GLU A 98 -5.74 -0.63 11.65
CA GLU A 98 -6.93 0.09 11.19
C GLU A 98 -7.26 -0.25 9.72
N PHE A 99 -6.25 -0.30 8.86
CA PHE A 99 -6.40 -0.65 7.44
C PHE A 99 -6.90 -2.09 7.21
N PHE A 100 -6.56 -3.05 8.09
CA PHE A 100 -6.91 -4.47 7.94
C PHE A 100 -8.12 -4.92 8.77
N VAL A 101 -8.26 -4.42 10.00
CA VAL A 101 -9.18 -4.96 11.02
C VAL A 101 -10.39 -4.07 11.24
N CYS A 102 -10.45 -2.88 10.63
CA CYS A 102 -11.54 -1.92 10.82
C CYS A 102 -11.78 -1.68 12.32
N LEU A 103 -10.77 -1.15 13.01
CA LEU A 103 -10.94 -0.75 14.41
C LEU A 103 -12.08 0.29 14.50
N PRO A 104 -12.99 0.16 15.48
CA PRO A 104 -14.00 1.19 15.72
C PRO A 104 -13.31 2.53 15.99
N ASP A 105 -13.80 3.58 15.34
CA ASP A 105 -13.24 4.91 15.48
C ASP A 105 -13.50 5.42 16.89
N ARG A 106 -12.48 5.99 17.52
CA ARG A 106 -12.59 6.60 18.85
C ARG A 106 -13.12 8.04 18.78
N GLY A 107 -13.65 8.42 17.61
CA GLY A 107 -14.31 9.71 17.36
C GLY A 107 -15.70 9.79 17.99
N ASP A 108 -16.42 8.65 18.09
CA ASP A 108 -17.76 8.63 18.69
C ASP A 108 -17.74 9.03 20.17
N ASP A 109 -16.66 8.75 20.91
CA ASP A 109 -16.59 9.11 22.34
C ASP A 109 -16.49 10.62 22.57
N ASN A 110 -15.87 11.38 21.66
CA ASN A 110 -15.72 12.82 21.82
C ASN A 110 -16.93 13.60 21.26
N ASP A 111 -17.58 13.07 20.22
CA ASP A 111 -18.80 13.68 19.68
C ASP A 111 -20.01 13.40 20.58
N LEU A 112 -20.12 12.21 21.21
CA LEU A 112 -21.14 11.95 22.25
C LEU A 112 -20.97 12.84 23.48
N LEU A 113 -19.72 13.06 23.94
CA LEU A 113 -19.47 13.93 25.10
C LEU A 113 -19.69 15.42 24.79
N LEU A 114 -19.69 15.81 23.51
CA LEU A 114 -20.07 17.16 23.09
C LEU A 114 -21.58 17.32 22.94
N GLU A 115 -22.32 16.30 22.50
CA GLU A 115 -23.79 16.33 22.50
C GLU A 115 -24.39 16.30 23.92
N ASP A 116 -23.79 15.59 24.87
CA ASP A 116 -24.25 15.56 26.27
C ASP A 116 -23.95 16.86 27.05
N ASN A 117 -23.16 17.79 26.49
CA ASN A 117 -22.79 19.06 27.13
C ASN A 117 -23.41 20.32 26.47
N ILE A 118 -24.43 20.15 25.61
CA ILE A 118 -25.22 21.26 25.03
C ILE A 118 -26.65 21.26 25.59
#